data_AF-A0A9D4CUQ4-F1
#
_entry.id   AF-A0A9D4CUQ4-F1
#
_cell.length_a   1.000
_cell.length_b   1.000
_cell.length_c   1.000
_cell.angle_alpha   90.00
_cell.angle_beta   90.00
_cell.angle_gamma   90.00
#
_symmetry.space_group_name_H-M   'P 1'
#
loop_
_entity.id
_entity.type
_entity.pdbx_description
1 polymer ?
#
loop_
_entity_poly.entity_id
_entity_poly.type
_entity_poly.pdbx_seq_one_letter_code
_entity_poly.pdbx_strand_id
1 'polypeptide(L)'
;MISTAIGGFTPQRYVWTICISLTAGLRFLLAYCYFHWHLRVNMGAKHLLYKNLVTVAVCFHILENVALIVLTAISSTDNEDIHEKSFIPFIVCSEIYMIMYGILIHWTHRSKVVTPSSQILYSWFALCEYLTVFSNIAFHSIACVDFSMYSFTIVHT
;
A
#
# COMPACT_ATOMS: atom_id res chain seq x y z
N MET A 1 -11.83 -6.28 -17.03
CA MET A 1 -13.28 -6.64 -16.99
C MET A 1 -13.95 -6.44 -15.62
N ILE A 2 -13.61 -5.38 -14.86
CA ILE A 2 -14.42 -4.87 -13.73
C ILE A 2 -14.36 -3.33 -13.69
N SER A 3 -13.22 -2.75 -14.11
CA SER A 3 -13.08 -1.31 -14.34
C SER A 3 -13.91 -0.77 -15.52
N THR A 4 -14.29 -1.62 -16.50
CA THR A 4 -15.01 -1.20 -17.72
C THR A 4 -16.47 -0.79 -17.50
N ALA A 5 -17.17 -1.34 -16.50
CA ALA A 5 -18.58 -0.98 -16.26
C ALA A 5 -18.75 0.24 -15.34
N ILE A 6 -17.66 0.73 -14.75
CA ILE A 6 -17.66 1.86 -13.80
C ILE A 6 -17.41 3.20 -14.52
N GLY A 7 -17.26 3.20 -15.85
CA GLY A 7 -17.12 4.43 -16.64
C GLY A 7 -18.27 5.45 -16.44
N GLY A 8 -19.41 5.05 -15.87
CA GLY A 8 -20.58 5.89 -15.64
C GLY A 8 -20.78 6.45 -14.21
N PHE A 9 -20.10 5.97 -13.17
CA PHE A 9 -20.32 6.43 -11.78
C PHE A 9 -19.16 7.28 -11.26
N THR A 10 -19.23 8.57 -11.58
CA THR A 10 -18.27 9.58 -11.16
C THR A 10 -18.05 9.70 -9.64
N PRO A 11 -19.04 9.67 -8.72
CA PRO A 11 -18.79 9.98 -7.30
C PRO A 11 -17.99 8.90 -6.57
N GLN A 12 -18.24 7.62 -6.85
CA GLN A 12 -17.61 6.50 -6.15
C GLN A 12 -16.11 6.39 -6.47
N ARG A 13 -15.71 6.63 -7.72
CA ARG A 13 -14.30 6.70 -8.13
C ARG A 13 -13.56 7.82 -7.40
N TYR A 14 -14.16 9.01 -7.26
CA TYR A 14 -13.52 10.13 -6.56
C TYR A 14 -13.32 9.85 -5.06
N VAL A 15 -14.35 9.35 -4.37
CA VAL A 15 -14.23 9.00 -2.94
C VAL A 15 -13.15 7.95 -2.75
N TRP A 16 -13.12 6.95 -3.62
CA TRP A 16 -12.12 5.88 -3.61
C TRP A 16 -10.69 6.39 -3.80
N THR A 17 -10.44 7.22 -4.83
CA THR A 17 -9.12 7.80 -5.08
C THR A 17 -8.66 8.68 -3.93
N ILE A 18 -9.55 9.45 -3.30
CA ILE A 18 -9.23 10.27 -2.12
C ILE A 18 -8.84 9.39 -0.94
N CYS A 19 -9.60 8.33 -0.66
CA CYS A 19 -9.28 7.39 0.43
C CYS A 19 -7.91 6.73 0.23
N ILE A 20 -7.62 6.21 -0.97
CA ILE A 20 -6.32 5.59 -1.25
C ILE A 20 -5.18 6.61 -1.24
N SER A 21 -5.41 7.84 -1.72
CA SER A 21 -4.40 8.91 -1.66
C SER A 21 -4.08 9.30 -0.23
N LEU A 22 -5.10 9.33 0.64
CA LEU A 22 -4.92 9.63 2.06
C LEU A 22 -4.16 8.51 2.78
N THR A 23 -4.51 7.25 2.53
CA THR A 23 -3.78 6.11 3.12
C THR A 23 -2.34 6.03 2.60
N ALA A 24 -2.11 6.29 1.31
CA ALA A 24 -0.77 6.39 0.73
C ALA A 24 0.04 7.55 1.36
N GLY A 25 -0.58 8.71 1.60
CA GLY A 25 0.05 9.83 2.31
C GLY A 25 0.51 9.46 3.71
N LEU A 26 -0.30 8.72 4.47
CA LEU A 26 0.09 8.19 5.77
C LEU A 26 1.25 7.18 5.65
N ARG A 27 1.24 6.32 4.62
CA ARG A 27 2.33 5.35 4.37
C ARG A 27 3.66 6.05 4.04
N PHE A 28 3.66 7.19 3.35
CA PHE A 28 4.87 7.99 3.13
C PHE A 28 5.40 8.63 4.42
N LEU A 29 4.49 9.17 5.25
CA LEU A 29 4.87 9.71 6.56
C LEU A 29 5.48 8.63 7.45
N LEU A 30 4.91 7.43 7.45
CA LEU A 30 5.44 6.29 8.19
C LEU A 30 6.81 5.87 7.67
N ALA A 31 7.02 5.82 6.35
CA ALA A 31 8.32 5.52 5.76
C ALA A 31 9.39 6.51 6.20
N TYR A 32 9.06 7.80 6.24
CA TYR A 32 9.95 8.85 6.72
C TYR A 32 10.31 8.66 8.21
N CYS A 33 9.29 8.46 9.05
CA CYS A 33 9.48 8.22 10.49
C CYS A 33 10.31 6.95 10.75
N TYR A 34 10.05 5.87 10.01
CA TYR A 34 10.80 4.62 10.08
C TYR A 34 12.26 4.82 9.72
N PHE A 35 12.51 5.44 8.57
CA PHE A 35 13.86 5.69 8.10
C PHE A 35 14.65 6.47 9.16
N HIS A 36 14.08 7.57 9.64
CA HIS A 36 14.74 8.41 10.63
C HIS A 36 14.95 7.71 11.98
N TRP A 37 14.00 6.88 12.44
CA TRP A 37 14.20 6.06 13.64
C TRP A 37 15.32 5.04 13.45
N HIS A 38 15.31 4.29 12.34
CA HIS A 38 16.32 3.28 12.04
C HIS A 38 17.74 3.87 11.91
N LEU A 39 17.88 5.11 11.42
CA LEU A 39 19.17 5.81 11.38
C LEU A 39 19.75 6.11 12.77
N ARG A 40 18.90 6.21 13.80
CA ARG A 40 19.31 6.44 15.20
C ARG A 40 19.67 5.13 15.92
N VAL A 41 19.24 3.98 15.41
CA VAL A 41 19.51 2.68 16.02
C VAL A 41 20.93 2.24 15.69
N ASN A 42 21.76 2.05 16.71
CA ASN A 42 23.11 1.53 16.55
C ASN A 42 23.14 0.00 16.73
N MET A 43 23.52 -0.72 15.67
CA MET A 43 23.60 -2.19 15.64
C MET A 43 25.05 -2.72 15.76
N GLY A 44 25.99 -1.88 16.22
CA GLY A 44 27.39 -2.26 16.41
C GLY A 44 28.04 -2.72 15.10
N ALA A 45 28.67 -3.91 15.09
CA ALA A 45 29.37 -4.44 13.92
C ALA A 45 28.48 -4.63 12.67
N LYS A 46 27.17 -4.82 12.84
CA LYS A 46 26.22 -5.00 11.73
C LYS A 46 25.56 -3.69 11.27
N HIS A 47 25.99 -2.55 11.82
CA HIS A 47 25.35 -1.26 11.59
C HIS A 47 25.30 -0.84 10.11
N LEU A 48 26.37 -1.06 9.33
CA LEU A 48 26.36 -0.70 7.91
C LEU A 48 25.38 -1.53 7.10
N LEU A 49 25.40 -2.86 7.28
CA LEU A 49 24.49 -3.78 6.61
C LEU A 49 23.03 -3.46 6.96
N TYR A 50 22.77 -3.17 8.24
CA TYR A 50 21.44 -2.78 8.72
C TYR A 50 20.96 -1.48 8.07
N LYS A 51 21.80 -0.44 7.99
CA LYS A 51 21.43 0.82 7.31
C LYS A 51 21.14 0.61 5.83
N ASN A 52 21.95 -0.19 5.13
CA ASN A 52 21.71 -0.50 3.72
C ASN A 52 20.38 -1.24 3.50
N LEU A 53 20.08 -2.24 4.34
CA LEU A 53 18.82 -2.96 4.32
C LEU A 53 17.63 -2.02 4.55
N VAL A 54 17.73 -1.11 5.53
CA VAL A 54 16.68 -0.11 5.80
C VAL A 54 16.48 0.81 4.60
N THR A 55 17.54 1.33 3.99
CA THR A 55 17.44 2.21 2.82
C THR A 55 16.74 1.51 1.66
N VAL A 56 17.16 0.27 1.36
CA VAL A 56 16.55 -0.51 0.27
C VAL A 56 15.08 -0.83 0.58
N ALA A 57 14.74 -1.16 1.83
CA ALA A 57 13.35 -1.42 2.22
C ALA A 57 12.46 -0.19 2.03
N VAL A 58 12.95 1.00 2.40
CA VAL A 58 12.22 2.27 2.19
C VAL A 58 12.06 2.58 0.71
N CYS A 59 13.06 2.29 -0.13
CA CYS A 59 12.93 2.46 -1.58
C CYS A 59 11.83 1.57 -2.17
N PHE A 60 11.78 0.28 -1.78
CA PHE A 60 10.72 -0.63 -2.22
C PHE A 60 9.34 -0.18 -1.73
N HIS A 61 9.23 0.28 -0.49
CA HIS A 61 7.99 0.84 0.07
C HIS A 61 7.50 2.05 -0.72
N ILE A 62 8.40 2.98 -1.08
CA ILE A 62 8.07 4.15 -1.90
C ILE A 62 7.61 3.71 -3.29
N LEU A 63 8.33 2.77 -3.92
CA LEU A 63 8.01 2.31 -5.27
C LEU A 63 6.65 1.59 -5.33
N GLU A 64 6.35 0.76 -4.34
CA GLU A 64 5.03 0.15 -4.16
C GLU A 64 3.93 1.21 -4.04
N ASN A 65 4.11 2.21 -3.16
CA ASN A 65 3.09 3.24 -2.94
C ASN A 65 2.87 4.12 -4.19
N VAL A 66 3.94 4.40 -4.95
CA VAL A 66 3.81 5.09 -6.25
C VAL A 66 3.03 4.22 -7.24
N ALA A 67 3.34 2.93 -7.34
CA ALA A 67 2.62 2.00 -8.21
C ALA A 67 1.13 1.90 -7.83
N LEU A 68 0.81 1.88 -6.53
CA LEU A 68 -0.57 1.89 -6.02
C LEU A 68 -1.33 3.18 -6.39
N ILE A 69 -0.67 4.35 -6.29
CA ILE A 69 -1.27 5.62 -6.71
C ILE A 69 -1.52 5.63 -8.22
N VAL A 70 -0.58 5.14 -9.03
CA VAL A 70 -0.76 5.07 -10.49
C VAL A 70 -1.93 4.16 -10.85
N LEU A 71 -2.03 2.98 -10.21
CA LEU A 71 -3.13 2.03 -10.40
C LEU A 71 -4.49 2.61 -10.03
N THR A 72 -4.54 3.56 -9.09
CA THR A 72 -5.79 4.18 -8.63
C THR A 72 -6.14 5.49 -9.33
N ALA A 73 -5.14 6.20 -9.87
CA ALA A 73 -5.35 7.44 -10.63
C ALA A 73 -5.76 7.14 -12.08
N ILE A 74 -5.09 6.19 -12.74
CA ILE A 74 -5.32 5.84 -14.14
C ILE A 74 -6.30 4.66 -14.17
N SER A 75 -7.52 4.89 -14.68
CA SER A 75 -8.45 3.79 -14.92
C SER A 75 -7.92 2.91 -16.03
N SER A 76 -8.11 1.59 -15.94
CA SER A 76 -7.72 0.69 -17.02
C SER A 76 -8.33 1.11 -18.36
N THR A 77 -9.53 1.71 -18.36
CA THR A 77 -10.19 2.22 -19.58
C THR A 77 -9.48 3.40 -20.25
N ASP A 78 -8.71 4.19 -19.49
CA ASP A 78 -8.07 5.42 -20.00
C ASP A 78 -6.70 5.08 -20.61
N ASN A 79 -5.97 4.13 -20.02
CA ASN A 79 -4.69 3.66 -20.53
C ASN A 79 -4.32 2.26 -19.98
N GLU A 80 -4.81 1.21 -20.65
CA GLU A 80 -4.63 -0.21 -20.23
C GLU A 80 -3.15 -0.58 -20.07
N ASP A 81 -2.29 -0.10 -20.99
CA ASP A 81 -0.85 -0.39 -21.00
C ASP A 81 -0.15 0.06 -19.72
N ILE A 82 -0.46 1.27 -19.23
CA ILE A 82 0.19 1.81 -18.02
C ILE A 82 -0.36 1.09 -16.79
N HIS A 83 -1.67 0.84 -16.74
CA HIS A 83 -2.31 0.16 -15.62
C HIS A 83 -1.74 -1.26 -15.44
N GLU A 84 -1.62 -2.05 -16.52
CA GLU A 84 -1.05 -3.40 -16.45
C GLU A 84 0.43 -3.36 -16.04
N LYS A 85 1.23 -2.44 -16.61
CA LYS A 85 2.65 -2.30 -16.26
C LYS A 85 2.88 -1.80 -14.84
N SER A 86 1.94 -1.08 -14.23
CA SER A 86 2.02 -0.65 -12.84
C SER A 86 1.58 -1.71 -11.83
N PHE A 87 0.81 -2.72 -12.26
CA PHE A 87 0.38 -3.81 -11.39
C PHE A 87 1.53 -4.74 -10.98
N ILE A 88 2.42 -5.07 -11.92
CA ILE A 88 3.57 -5.94 -11.67
C ILE A 88 4.53 -5.37 -10.60
N PRO A 89 5.03 -4.12 -10.72
CA PRO A 89 5.92 -3.55 -9.71
C PRO A 89 5.22 -3.36 -8.37
N PHE A 90 3.91 -3.11 -8.33
CA PHE A 90 3.16 -3.08 -7.07
C PHE A 90 3.30 -4.42 -6.32
N ILE A 91 2.96 -5.55 -6.96
CA ILE A 91 3.04 -6.87 -6.32
C ILE A 91 4.48 -7.24 -5.96
N VAL A 92 5.42 -7.07 -6.89
CA VAL A 92 6.82 -7.48 -6.65
C VAL A 92 7.44 -6.67 -5.53
N CYS A 93 7.19 -5.35 -5.50
CA CYS A 93 7.78 -4.49 -4.48
C CYS A 93 7.10 -4.65 -3.12
N SER A 94 5.79 -4.92 -3.07
CA SER A 94 5.11 -5.19 -1.80
C SER A 94 5.64 -6.44 -1.12
N GLU A 95 5.85 -7.53 -1.88
CA GLU A 95 6.41 -8.76 -1.32
C GLU A 95 7.84 -8.56 -0.81
N ILE A 96 8.69 -7.91 -1.60
CA ILE A 96 10.08 -7.63 -1.21
C ILE A 96 10.12 -6.73 0.04
N TYR A 97 9.34 -5.65 0.05
CA TYR A 97 9.23 -4.75 1.19
C TYR A 97 8.80 -5.50 2.47
N MET A 98 7.75 -6.32 2.39
CA MET A 98 7.22 -7.06 3.54
C MET A 98 8.23 -8.07 4.10
N ILE A 99 8.94 -8.78 3.24
CA ILE A 99 10.01 -9.70 3.65
C ILE A 99 11.15 -8.93 4.35
N MET A 100 11.61 -7.83 3.73
CA MET A 100 12.67 -7.00 4.31
C MET A 100 12.28 -6.42 5.67
N TYR A 101 11.05 -5.92 5.78
CA TYR A 101 10.51 -5.37 7.01
C TYR A 101 10.40 -6.43 8.11
N GLY A 102 9.97 -7.65 7.77
CA GLY A 102 10.00 -8.79 8.68
C GLY A 102 11.40 -9.11 9.20
N ILE A 103 12.42 -9.09 8.34
CA ILE A 103 13.83 -9.29 8.74
C ILE A 103 14.29 -8.17 9.67
N LEU A 104 13.97 -6.90 9.36
CA LEU A 104 14.33 -5.74 10.19
C LEU A 104 13.68 -5.80 11.58
N ILE A 105 12.40 -6.16 11.66
CA ILE A 105 11.69 -6.36 12.93
C ILE A 105 12.31 -7.52 13.72
N HIS A 106 12.59 -8.64 13.06
CA HIS A 106 13.23 -9.77 13.72
C HIS A 106 14.58 -9.38 14.34
N TRP A 107 15.41 -8.64 13.60
CA TRP A 107 16.72 -8.19 14.07
C TRP A 107 16.62 -7.18 15.21
N THR A 108 15.71 -6.23 15.12
CA THR A 108 15.51 -5.21 16.18
C THR A 108 14.98 -5.83 17.47
N HIS A 109 14.05 -6.80 17.37
CA HIS A 109 13.54 -7.54 18.52
C HIS A 109 14.64 -8.42 19.16
N ARG A 110 15.41 -9.16 18.35
CA ARG A 110 16.55 -9.98 18.82
C ARG A 110 17.61 -9.14 19.55
N SER A 111 17.85 -7.93 19.05
CA SER A 111 18.86 -7.02 19.61
C SER A 111 18.33 -6.20 20.79
N LYS A 112 17.05 -6.34 21.16
CA LYS A 112 16.37 -5.61 22.24
C LYS A 112 16.50 -4.08 22.13
N VAL A 113 16.52 -3.56 20.90
CA VAL A 113 16.65 -2.12 20.59
C VAL A 113 15.31 -1.41 20.38
N VAL A 114 14.20 -2.10 20.63
CA VAL A 114 12.83 -1.59 20.46
C VAL A 114 12.53 -0.56 21.55
N THR A 115 12.15 0.65 21.14
CA THR A 115 11.73 1.76 22.02
C THR A 115 10.20 1.91 22.04
N PRO A 116 9.60 2.55 23.05
CA PRO A 116 8.15 2.81 23.07
C PRO A 116 7.65 3.58 21.84
N SER A 117 8.46 4.53 21.34
CA SER A 117 8.17 5.25 20.10
C SER A 117 8.12 4.34 18.87
N SER A 118 9.00 3.33 18.79
CA SER A 118 8.99 2.37 17.69
C SER A 118 7.79 1.42 17.75
N GLN A 119 7.30 1.07 18.95
CA GLN A 119 6.09 0.26 19.12
C GLN A 119 4.86 0.97 18.56
N ILE A 120 4.71 2.26 18.86
CA ILE A 120 3.62 3.08 18.31
C ILE A 120 3.72 3.13 16.78
N LEU A 121 4.93 3.24 16.24
CA LEU A 121 5.16 3.24 14.80
C LEU A 121 4.77 1.90 14.15
N TYR A 122 5.09 0.76 14.78
CA TYR A 122 4.66 -0.58 14.31
C TYR A 122 3.13 -0.72 14.33
N SER A 123 2.47 -0.18 15.36
CA SER A 123 1.01 -0.18 15.45
C SER A 123 0.36 0.69 14.38
N TRP A 124 0.92 1.87 14.10
CA TRP A 124 0.44 2.76 13.04
C TRP A 124 0.63 2.14 11.66
N PHE A 125 1.76 1.47 11.44
CA PHE A 125 1.97 0.69 10.22
C PHE A 125 0.88 -0.37 10.05
N ALA A 126 0.63 -1.19 11.07
CA ALA A 126 -0.42 -2.21 11.02
C ALA A 126 -1.80 -1.58 10.72
N LEU A 127 -2.13 -0.45 11.36
CA LEU A 127 -3.38 0.26 11.11
C LEU A 127 -3.52 0.73 9.66
N CYS A 128 -2.46 1.27 9.06
CA CYS A 128 -2.47 1.70 7.65
C CYS A 128 -2.66 0.53 6.68
N GLU A 129 -2.01 -0.61 6.93
CA GLU A 129 -2.20 -1.82 6.13
C GLU A 129 -3.64 -2.35 6.25
N TYR A 130 -4.18 -2.40 7.47
CA TYR A 130 -5.59 -2.80 7.69
C TYR A 130 -6.57 -1.87 6.97
N LEU A 131 -6.37 -0.56 7.02
CA LEU A 131 -7.22 0.41 6.32
C LEU A 131 -7.15 0.19 4.80
N THR A 132 -5.96 -0.04 4.25
CA THR A 132 -5.78 -0.27 2.81
C THR A 132 -6.48 -1.55 2.35
N VAL A 133 -6.33 -2.65 3.11
CA VAL A 133 -7.00 -3.92 2.82
C VAL A 133 -8.53 -3.80 2.95
N PHE A 134 -9.01 -3.17 4.03
CA PHE A 134 -10.44 -2.97 4.26
C PHE A 134 -11.05 -2.12 3.15
N SER A 135 -10.40 -1.02 2.76
CA SER A 135 -10.79 -0.22 1.62
C SER A 135 -10.87 -1.09 0.36
N ASN A 136 -9.84 -1.89 0.04
CA ASN A 136 -9.84 -2.69 -1.19
C ASN A 136 -11.00 -3.69 -1.22
N ILE A 137 -11.28 -4.35 -0.10
CA ILE A 137 -12.42 -5.27 0.05
C ILE A 137 -13.75 -4.52 -0.13
N ALA A 138 -13.91 -3.35 0.51
CA ALA A 138 -15.11 -2.54 0.38
C ALA A 138 -15.36 -2.11 -1.07
N PHE A 139 -14.31 -1.71 -1.81
CA PHE A 139 -14.42 -1.34 -3.23
C PHE A 139 -14.92 -2.50 -4.09
N HIS A 140 -14.32 -3.68 -3.96
CA HIS A 140 -14.78 -4.88 -4.66
C HIS A 140 -16.20 -5.28 -4.27
N SER A 141 -16.58 -5.07 -3.00
CA SER A 141 -17.93 -5.39 -2.52
C SER A 141 -18.99 -4.46 -3.13
N ILE A 142 -18.73 -3.15 -3.19
CA ILE A 142 -19.65 -2.18 -3.83
C ILE A 142 -19.76 -2.48 -5.32
N ALA A 143 -18.64 -2.76 -6.00
CA ALA A 143 -18.65 -3.15 -7.40
C ALA A 143 -19.57 -4.37 -7.62
N CYS A 144 -19.44 -5.44 -6.82
CA CYS A 144 -20.31 -6.62 -6.93
C CYS A 144 -21.81 -6.30 -6.78
N VAL A 145 -22.18 -5.39 -5.86
CA VAL A 145 -23.58 -4.99 -5.64
C VAL A 145 -24.10 -4.21 -6.84
N ASP A 146 -23.35 -3.25 -7.36
CA ASP A 146 -23.74 -2.48 -8.54
C ASP A 146 -23.94 -3.40 -9.75
N PHE A 147 -22.99 -4.30 -10.02
CA PHE A 147 -23.10 -5.27 -11.13
C PHE A 147 -24.34 -6.19 -11.01
N SER A 148 -24.69 -6.61 -9.79
CA SER A 148 -25.90 -7.40 -9.54
C SER A 148 -27.17 -6.60 -9.84
N MET A 149 -27.18 -5.29 -9.52
CA MET A 149 -28.33 -4.41 -9.80
C MET A 149 -28.54 -4.24 -11.31
N TYR A 150 -27.47 -4.01 -12.07
CA TYR A 150 -27.52 -3.88 -13.54
C TYR A 150 -28.01 -5.13 -14.25
N SER A 151 -27.52 -6.31 -13.84
CA SER A 151 -27.94 -7.58 -14.44
C SER A 151 -29.43 -7.83 -14.21
N PHE A 152 -29.99 -7.40 -13.06
CA PHE A 152 -31.41 -7.52 -12.78
C PHE A 152 -32.27 -6.58 -13.63
N THR A 153 -31.81 -5.36 -13.91
CA THR A 153 -32.54 -4.40 -14.75
C THR A 153 -32.64 -4.83 -16.22
N ILE A 154 -31.59 -5.44 -16.79
CA ILE A 154 -31.58 -5.89 -18.21
C ILE A 154 -32.47 -7.13 -18.42
N VAL A 155 -32.65 -7.98 -17.41
CA VAL A 155 -33.51 -9.18 -17.51
C VAL A 155 -35.01 -8.85 -17.39
N HIS A 156 -35.35 -7.65 -16.90
CA HIS A 156 -36.73 -7.19 -16.71
C HIS A 156 -37.22 -6.19 -17.78
N THR A 157 -36.47 -6.01 -18.87
CA THR A 157 -36.85 -5.24 -20.07
C THR A 157 -36.96 -6.17 -21.27
#